data_AF-A0A2M7HE81-F1
#
_entry.id   AF-A0A2M7HE81-F1
#
_cell.length_a   1.000
_cell.length_b   1.000
_cell.length_c   1.000
_cell.angle_alpha   90.00
_cell.angle_beta   90.00
_cell.angle_gamma   90.00
#
_symmetry.space_group_name_H-M   'P 1'
#
loop_
_entity.id
_entity.type
_entity.pdbx_description
1 polymer ?
#
loop_
_entity_poly.entity_id
_entity_poly.type
_entity_poly.pdbx_seq_one_letter_code
_entity_poly.pdbx_strand_id
1 'polypeptide(L)'
;MDAKEVVLAVREGRSLAGQNLSGINLSGQDLSKAQLKGANLSGSDLRKADLRGADLSNANLYDADMRGARLRNANLVGSNRMLAKILKWGLKGAYITGPTAYVD
;
A
#
# COMPACT_ATOMS: atom_id res chain seq x y z
N MET A 1 -5.80 0.39 -15.06
CA MET A 1 -4.99 -0.83 -15.15
C MET A 1 -5.75 -1.96 -14.48
N ASP A 2 -5.56 -3.20 -14.91
CA ASP A 2 -6.04 -4.38 -14.18
C ASP A 2 -4.95 -4.97 -13.25
N ALA A 3 -5.30 -6.00 -12.48
CA ALA A 3 -4.35 -6.63 -11.55
C ALA A 3 -3.14 -7.26 -12.25
N LYS A 4 -3.30 -7.80 -13.46
CA LYS A 4 -2.21 -8.45 -14.21
C LYS A 4 -1.22 -7.40 -14.71
N GLU A 5 -1.73 -6.28 -15.21
CA GLU A 5 -0.90 -5.15 -15.66
C GLU A 5 -0.10 -4.53 -14.52
N VAL A 6 -0.69 -4.41 -13.32
CA VAL A 6 0.00 -3.93 -12.12
C VAL A 6 1.14 -4.86 -11.75
N VAL A 7 0.88 -6.16 -11.65
CA VAL A 7 1.89 -7.15 -11.27
C VAL A 7 3.00 -7.25 -12.32
N LEU A 8 2.65 -7.19 -13.61
CA LEU A 8 3.64 -7.15 -14.68
C LEU A 8 4.52 -5.90 -14.58
N ALA A 9 3.92 -4.72 -14.35
CA ALA A 9 4.68 -3.49 -14.16
C ALA A 9 5.66 -3.59 -12.99
N VAL A 10 5.23 -4.14 -11.84
CA VAL A 10 6.13 -4.38 -10.69
C VAL A 10 7.28 -5.32 -11.06
N ARG A 11 7.00 -6.42 -11.76
CA ARG A 11 8.02 -7.39 -12.19
C ARG A 11 9.04 -6.80 -13.16
N GLU A 12 8.60 -5.87 -14.01
CA GLU A 12 9.45 -5.16 -14.96
C GLU A 12 10.17 -3.95 -14.33
N GLY A 13 9.93 -3.66 -13.04
CA GLY A 13 10.48 -2.49 -12.36
C GLY A 13 9.90 -1.17 -12.86
N ARG A 14 8.75 -1.20 -13.55
CA ARG A 14 8.07 0.01 -14.01
C ARG A 14 7.46 0.76 -12.83
N SER A 15 7.63 2.08 -12.84
CA SER A 15 7.00 2.95 -11.86
C SER A 15 5.49 2.96 -12.02
N LEU A 16 4.79 2.84 -10.89
CA LEU A 16 3.34 2.99 -10.79
C LEU A 16 2.98 4.30 -10.05
N ALA A 17 3.93 5.24 -9.94
CA ALA A 17 3.73 6.50 -9.26
C ALA A 17 2.58 7.30 -9.90
N GLY A 18 1.67 7.82 -9.06
CA GLY A 18 0.51 8.60 -9.50
C GLY A 18 -0.56 7.82 -10.28
N GLN A 19 -0.39 6.52 -10.50
CA GLN A 19 -1.35 5.73 -11.29
C GLN A 19 -2.67 5.55 -10.54
N ASN A 20 -3.77 5.45 -11.30
CA ASN A 20 -5.06 5.09 -10.75
C ASN A 20 -5.20 3.56 -10.66
N LEU A 21 -5.10 3.04 -9.44
CA LEU A 21 -5.18 1.62 -9.09
C LEU A 21 -6.38 1.32 -8.19
N SER A 22 -7.34 2.24 -8.10
CA SER A 22 -8.48 2.15 -7.18
C SER A 22 -9.35 0.93 -7.45
N GLY A 23 -9.80 0.25 -6.40
CA GLY A 23 -10.72 -0.88 -6.52
C GLY A 23 -10.12 -2.15 -7.13
N ILE A 24 -8.81 -2.16 -7.42
CA ILE A 24 -8.17 -3.35 -8.00
C ILE A 24 -8.01 -4.42 -6.92
N ASN A 25 -8.31 -5.67 -7.28
CA ASN A 25 -7.97 -6.81 -6.44
C ASN A 25 -6.48 -7.18 -6.63
N LEU A 26 -5.67 -6.79 -5.64
CA LEU A 26 -4.25 -7.08 -5.52
C LEU A 26 -3.96 -8.02 -4.34
N SER A 27 -4.97 -8.77 -3.90
CA SER A 27 -4.82 -9.68 -2.76
C SER A 27 -3.80 -10.78 -3.05
N GLY A 28 -2.92 -11.03 -2.06
CA GLY A 28 -1.84 -12.01 -2.13
C GLY A 28 -0.74 -11.72 -3.15
N GLN A 29 -0.78 -10.60 -3.86
CA GLN A 29 0.20 -10.29 -4.91
C GLN A 29 1.54 -9.86 -4.31
N ASP A 30 2.62 -10.13 -5.06
CA ASP A 30 3.94 -9.58 -4.77
C ASP A 30 4.04 -8.16 -5.36
N LEU A 31 4.00 -7.18 -4.46
CA LEU A 31 4.20 -5.76 -4.72
C LEU A 31 5.45 -5.25 -3.98
N SER A 32 6.39 -6.16 -3.66
CA SER A 32 7.58 -5.80 -2.91
C SER A 32 8.44 -4.83 -3.71
N LYS A 33 8.95 -3.79 -3.03
CA LYS A 33 9.69 -2.68 -3.65
C LYS A 33 8.94 -1.91 -4.74
N ALA A 34 7.62 -2.08 -4.87
CA ALA A 34 6.84 -1.36 -5.87
C ALA A 34 6.94 0.16 -5.65
N GLN A 35 7.05 0.91 -6.75
CA GLN A 35 7.07 2.37 -6.74
C GLN A 35 5.63 2.88 -6.89
N LEU A 36 4.94 3.09 -5.77
CA LEU A 36 3.51 3.46 -5.68
C LEU A 36 3.32 4.89 -5.13
N LYS A 37 4.36 5.72 -5.18
CA LYS A 37 4.31 7.09 -4.67
C LYS A 37 3.16 7.86 -5.31
N GLY A 38 2.26 8.41 -4.50
CA GLY A 38 1.09 9.16 -4.97
C GLY A 38 0.05 8.34 -5.72
N ALA A 39 0.18 7.01 -5.81
CA ALA A 39 -0.79 6.17 -6.51
C ALA A 39 -2.16 6.21 -5.79
N ASN A 40 -3.23 6.15 -6.57
CA ASN A 40 -4.57 6.01 -6.02
C ASN A 40 -4.90 4.53 -5.82
N LEU A 41 -4.86 4.04 -4.58
CA LEU A 41 -5.20 2.67 -4.19
C LEU A 41 -6.55 2.60 -3.46
N SER A 42 -7.37 3.65 -3.55
CA SER A 42 -8.63 3.71 -2.80
C SER A 42 -9.55 2.51 -3.11
N GLY A 43 -10.11 1.88 -2.07
CA GLY A 43 -11.01 0.73 -2.22
C GLY A 43 -10.35 -0.55 -2.74
N SER A 44 -9.02 -0.58 -2.91
CA SER A 44 -8.32 -1.76 -3.43
C SER A 44 -8.26 -2.87 -2.39
N ASP A 45 -8.32 -4.12 -2.84
CA ASP A 45 -8.07 -5.28 -1.99
C ASP A 45 -6.57 -5.61 -1.99
N LEU A 46 -5.88 -5.31 -0.91
CA LEU A 46 -4.46 -5.57 -0.69
C LEU A 46 -4.26 -6.66 0.37
N ARG A 47 -5.29 -7.47 0.67
CA ARG A 47 -5.21 -8.50 1.71
C ARG A 47 -4.07 -9.46 1.41
N LYS A 48 -3.22 -9.72 2.40
CA LYS A 48 -2.04 -10.60 2.28
C LYS A 48 -1.03 -10.22 1.19
N ALA A 49 -1.14 -9.05 0.58
CA ALA A 49 -0.17 -8.58 -0.41
C ALA A 49 1.21 -8.38 0.24
N ASP A 50 2.27 -8.63 -0.53
CA ASP A 50 3.63 -8.32 -0.10
C ASP A 50 4.01 -6.91 -0.53
N LEU A 51 4.08 -5.96 0.40
CA LEU A 51 4.44 -4.57 0.16
C LEU A 51 5.79 -4.22 0.80
N ARG A 52 6.64 -5.23 1.10
CA ARG A 52 7.91 -5.01 1.78
C ARG A 52 8.81 -4.09 0.94
N GLY A 53 9.27 -3.00 1.54
CA GLY A 53 10.11 -2.01 0.86
C GLY A 53 9.39 -1.19 -0.23
N ALA A 54 8.06 -1.31 -0.39
CA ALA A 54 7.32 -0.51 -1.35
C ALA A 54 7.31 0.98 -0.94
N ASP A 55 7.36 1.87 -1.93
CA ASP A 55 7.16 3.31 -1.70
C ASP A 55 5.69 3.66 -1.92
N LEU A 56 4.93 3.79 -0.83
CA LEU A 56 3.53 4.23 -0.80
C LEU A 56 3.42 5.69 -0.33
N SER A 57 4.51 6.46 -0.36
CA SER A 57 4.46 7.85 0.11
C SER A 57 3.43 8.66 -0.68
N ASN A 58 2.61 9.44 0.02
CA ASN A 58 1.49 10.20 -0.52
C ASN A 58 0.43 9.37 -1.29
N ALA A 59 0.44 8.04 -1.21
CA ALA A 59 -0.58 7.22 -1.86
C ALA A 59 -1.95 7.43 -1.19
N ASN A 60 -3.02 7.37 -1.98
CA ASN A 60 -4.38 7.38 -1.46
C ASN A 60 -4.80 5.94 -1.11
N LEU A 61 -4.91 5.64 0.18
CA LEU A 61 -5.32 4.32 0.70
C LEU A 61 -6.73 4.34 1.31
N TYR A 62 -7.55 5.32 0.96
CA TYR A 62 -8.93 5.43 1.46
C TYR A 62 -9.72 4.16 1.18
N ASP A 63 -10.29 3.53 2.21
CA ASP A 63 -11.05 2.26 2.13
C ASP A 63 -10.29 1.06 1.53
N ALA A 64 -8.96 1.11 1.40
CA ALA A 64 -8.18 -0.04 0.97
C ALA A 64 -8.11 -1.12 2.07
N ASP A 65 -8.33 -2.39 1.70
CA ASP A 65 -8.24 -3.51 2.63
C ASP A 65 -6.83 -4.11 2.64
N MET A 66 -6.04 -3.75 3.64
CA MET A 66 -4.66 -4.25 3.81
C MET A 66 -4.54 -5.35 4.87
N ARG A 67 -5.62 -6.05 5.24
CA ARG A 67 -5.55 -7.09 6.28
C ARG A 67 -4.55 -8.18 5.91
N GLY A 68 -3.57 -8.39 6.79
CA GLY A 68 -2.50 -9.37 6.58
C GLY A 68 -1.44 -8.98 5.55
N ALA A 69 -1.47 -7.76 5.00
CA ALA A 69 -0.42 -7.27 4.10
C ALA A 69 0.93 -7.16 4.84
N ARG A 70 2.02 -7.43 4.12
CA ARG A 70 3.39 -7.36 4.68
C ARG A 70 4.01 -6.01 4.36
N LEU A 71 4.17 -5.15 5.37
CA LEU A 71 4.61 -3.75 5.20
C LEU A 71 6.01 -3.45 5.75
N ARG A 72 6.83 -4.47 6.06
CA ARG A 72 8.18 -4.26 6.62
C ARG A 72 8.99 -3.37 5.66
N ASN A 73 9.54 -2.27 6.18
CA ASN A 73 10.30 -1.26 5.42
C ASN A 73 9.51 -0.52 4.32
N ALA A 74 8.18 -0.63 4.27
CA ALA A 74 7.38 0.18 3.34
C ALA A 74 7.37 1.66 3.79
N ASN A 75 7.44 2.58 2.84
CA ASN A 75 7.31 4.01 3.10
C ASN A 75 5.84 4.43 2.99
N LEU A 76 5.24 4.89 4.08
CA LEU A 76 3.84 5.32 4.15
C LEU A 76 3.69 6.83 4.46
N VAL A 77 4.79 7.59 4.41
CA VAL A 77 4.80 9.03 4.73
C VAL A 77 3.78 9.77 3.86
N GLY A 78 2.90 10.56 4.48
CA GLY A 78 1.89 11.37 3.77
C GLY A 78 0.77 10.57 3.10
N SER A 79 0.72 9.24 3.24
CA SER A 79 -0.43 8.46 2.77
C SER A 79 -1.67 8.79 3.62
N ASN A 80 -2.79 9.10 2.95
CA ASN A 80 -4.00 9.52 3.65
C ASN A 80 -4.71 8.30 4.25
N ARG A 81 -4.68 8.21 5.58
CA ARG A 81 -5.39 7.18 6.35
C ARG A 81 -6.74 7.71 6.82
N MET A 82 -7.79 7.47 6.05
CA MET A 82 -9.14 7.42 6.60
C MET A 82 -9.78 6.10 6.17
N LEU A 83 -10.15 5.27 7.15
CA LEU A 83 -10.80 3.97 6.99
C LEU A 83 -10.01 2.76 6.45
N ALA A 84 -8.70 2.84 6.18
CA ALA A 84 -7.92 1.60 6.08
C ALA A 84 -8.04 0.87 7.43
N LYS A 85 -8.74 -0.28 7.44
CA LYS A 85 -9.14 -1.10 8.61
C LYS A 85 -7.93 -1.69 9.37
N ILE A 86 -7.04 -0.83 9.84
CA ILE A 86 -5.79 -1.15 10.56
C ILE A 86 -6.00 -1.07 12.08
N LEU A 87 -7.25 -1.08 12.56
CA LEU A 87 -7.46 -1.37 13.97
C LEU A 87 -7.25 -2.88 14.15
N LYS A 88 -6.22 -3.21 14.93
CA LYS A 88 -5.75 -4.53 15.41
C LYS A 88 -4.69 -5.27 14.54
N TRP A 89 -3.42 -5.12 14.95
CA TRP A 89 -2.31 -6.10 14.82
C TRP A 89 -1.47 -6.18 13.54
N GLY A 90 -0.77 -5.10 13.16
CA GLY A 90 0.26 -5.20 12.11
C GLY A 90 1.47 -4.26 12.22
N LEU A 91 1.54 -3.37 13.22
CA LEU A 91 2.50 -2.27 13.23
C LEU A 91 3.80 -2.54 14.01
N LYS A 92 4.20 -3.80 14.20
CA LYS A 92 5.58 -4.09 14.62
C LYS A 92 6.49 -4.05 13.39
N GLY A 93 6.98 -2.85 13.04
CA GLY A 93 8.06 -2.66 12.06
C GLY A 93 7.71 -1.94 10.74
N ALA A 94 6.53 -1.34 10.62
CA ALA A 94 6.29 -0.32 9.61
C ALA A 94 6.75 1.03 10.17
N TYR A 95 7.70 1.70 9.51
CA TYR A 95 8.17 3.02 9.92
C TYR A 95 7.05 4.04 9.61
N ILE A 96 6.14 4.26 10.57
CA ILE A 96 5.21 5.39 10.52
C ILE A 96 5.93 6.60 11.11
N THR A 97 6.66 7.34 10.28
CA THR A 97 7.26 8.62 10.69
C THR A 97 6.41 9.76 10.12
N GLY A 98 5.41 10.21 10.89
CA GLY A 98 4.52 11.35 10.56
C GLY A 98 3.56 11.65 11.71
N PRO A 99 3.04 12.91 11.84
CA PRO A 99 2.60 13.52 13.11
C PRO A 99 1.31 12.99 13.76
N THR A 100 0.88 11.76 13.48
CA THR A 100 -0.34 11.15 14.07
C THR A 100 -0.07 9.76 14.64
N ALA A 101 1.07 9.60 15.31
CA ALA A 101 1.25 8.54 16.29
C ALA A 101 0.80 9.04 17.68
N TYR A 102 -0.51 9.26 17.87
CA TYR A 102 -1.09 9.18 19.22
C TYR A 102 -1.44 7.72 19.45
N VAL A 103 -0.70 7.11 20.37
CA VAL A 103 -1.04 5.85 21.01
C VAL A 103 -1.67 6.22 22.35
N ASP A 104 -2.98 6.01 22.48
CA ASP A 104 -3.60 5.67 23.77
C ASP A 104 -3.72 4.15 23.84
#